data_AF-A0A7C2YC72-F1
#
_entry.id   AF-A0A7C2YC72-F1
#
_cell.length_a   1.000
_cell.length_b   1.000
_cell.length_c   1.000
_cell.angle_alpha   90.00
_cell.angle_beta   90.00
_cell.angle_gamma   90.00
#
_symmetry.space_group_name_H-M   'P 1'
#
loop_
_entity.id
_entity.type
_entity.pdbx_description
1 polymer ?
#
loop_
_entity_poly.entity_id
_entity_poly.type
_entity_poly.pdbx_seq_one_letter_code
_entity_poly.pdbx_strand_id
1 'polypeptide(L)'
;MTRQDMKKQPKPSAAEIIETLHAAREACIRYEKKYNILTEEFYDLYSQGLLDDDDLNFDFVDWAGSHKTALECQRELHKCFKQSTPAEKVAKLKSHAVVA
;
A
#
# COMPACT_ATOMS: atom_id res chain seq x y z
N MET A 1 16.83 -7.36 -32.85
CA MET A 1 15.82 -7.49 -31.77
C MET A 1 15.04 -6.20 -31.66
N THR A 2 13.76 -6.23 -31.99
CA THR A 2 12.86 -5.06 -32.01
C THR A 2 12.25 -4.85 -30.62
N ARG A 3 11.96 -3.59 -30.24
CA ARG A 3 11.39 -3.12 -28.96
C ARG A 3 10.06 -3.77 -28.49
N GLN A 4 9.57 -4.83 -29.13
CA GLN A 4 8.19 -5.32 -28.97
C GLN A 4 7.94 -6.31 -27.83
N ASP A 5 8.97 -6.83 -27.17
CA ASP A 5 8.80 -7.83 -26.09
C ASP A 5 8.99 -7.26 -24.67
N MET A 6 8.75 -5.96 -24.47
CA MET A 6 8.62 -5.43 -23.11
C MET A 6 7.24 -5.85 -22.59
N LYS A 7 7.17 -7.10 -22.13
CA LYS A 7 5.98 -7.76 -21.60
C LYS A 7 5.20 -6.79 -20.73
N LYS A 8 4.00 -6.43 -21.20
CA LYS A 8 2.99 -5.72 -20.40
C LYS A 8 2.72 -6.64 -19.22
N GLN A 9 3.33 -6.35 -18.07
CA GLN A 9 3.08 -7.09 -16.84
C GLN A 9 1.55 -7.15 -16.66
N PRO A 10 0.96 -8.33 -16.43
CA PRO A 10 -0.46 -8.42 -16.19
C PRO A 10 -0.81 -7.48 -15.03
N LYS A 11 -1.85 -6.66 -15.19
CA LYS A 11 -2.31 -5.78 -14.12
C LYS A 11 -2.58 -6.66 -12.88
N PRO A 12 -1.99 -6.37 -11.72
CA PRO A 12 -2.19 -7.19 -10.52
C PRO A 12 -3.69 -7.30 -10.21
N SER A 13 -4.10 -8.50 -9.82
CA SER A 13 -5.47 -8.78 -9.40
C SER A 13 -5.83 -8.01 -8.13
N ALA A 14 -7.12 -7.87 -7.85
CA ALA A 14 -7.57 -7.18 -6.64
C ALA A 14 -7.05 -7.87 -5.35
N ALA A 15 -6.91 -9.20 -5.37
CA ALA A 15 -6.35 -9.95 -4.25
C ALA A 15 -4.87 -9.62 -4.03
N GLU A 16 -4.06 -9.63 -5.09
CA GLU A 16 -2.63 -9.25 -5.00
C GLU A 16 -2.44 -7.80 -4.53
N ILE A 17 -3.32 -6.88 -4.96
CA ILE A 17 -3.28 -5.48 -4.49
C ILE A 17 -3.66 -5.39 -3.00
N ILE A 18 -4.62 -6.20 -2.52
CA ILE A 18 -4.99 -6.27 -1.10
C ILE A 18 -3.82 -6.84 -0.27
N GLU A 19 -3.19 -7.93 -0.72
CA GLU A 19 -2.02 -8.50 -0.06
C GLU A 19 -0.87 -7.50 0.03
N THR A 20 -0.59 -6.80 -1.06
CA THR A 20 0.43 -5.72 -1.11
C THR A 20 0.07 -4.58 -0.16
N LEU A 21 -1.20 -4.17 -0.11
CA LEU A 21 -1.68 -3.15 0.83
C LEU A 21 -1.45 -3.56 2.29
N HIS A 22 -1.75 -4.81 2.65
CA HIS A 22 -1.53 -5.31 4.00
C HIS A 22 -0.04 -5.36 4.34
N ALA A 23 0.81 -5.88 3.46
CA ALA A 23 2.25 -5.90 3.66
C ALA A 23 2.83 -4.48 3.84
N ALA A 24 2.38 -3.52 3.03
CA ALA A 24 2.81 -2.12 3.13
C ALA A 24 2.36 -1.47 4.45
N ARG A 25 1.13 -1.76 4.92
CA ARG A 25 0.63 -1.25 6.21
C ARG A 25 1.35 -1.86 7.40
N GLU A 26 1.60 -3.17 7.38
CA GLU A 26 2.41 -3.82 8.42
C GLU A 26 3.83 -3.24 8.47
N ALA A 27 4.40 -2.91 7.31
CA ALA A 27 5.68 -2.20 7.27
C ALA A 27 5.59 -0.83 7.96
N CYS A 28 4.55 -0.03 7.72
CA CYS A 28 4.34 1.24 8.42
C CYS A 28 4.19 1.06 9.95
N ILE A 29 3.39 0.07 10.39
CA ILE A 29 3.15 -0.22 11.82
C ILE A 29 4.44 -0.53 12.57
N ARG A 30 5.45 -1.12 11.91
CA ARG A 30 6.77 -1.34 12.55
C ARG A 30 7.41 -0.02 12.96
N TYR A 31 7.33 1.00 12.13
CA TYR A 31 7.88 2.33 12.44
C TYR A 31 7.03 3.07 13.47
N GLU A 32 5.70 2.93 13.40
CA GLU A 32 4.82 3.50 14.43
C GLU A 32 5.16 2.97 15.82
N LYS A 33 5.39 1.65 15.94
CA LYS A 33 5.81 1.02 17.19
C LYS A 33 7.23 1.41 17.60
N LYS A 34 8.15 1.53 16.64
CA LYS A 34 9.56 1.89 16.90
C LYS A 34 9.69 3.30 17.47
N TYR A 35 8.93 4.25 16.93
CA TYR A 35 9.01 5.67 17.30
C TYR A 35 7.86 6.14 18.20
N ASN A 36 6.89 5.26 18.48
CA ASN A 36 5.69 5.54 19.27
C ASN A 36 4.90 6.77 18.76
N ILE A 37 4.78 6.89 17.44
CA ILE A 37 4.03 7.94 16.75
C ILE A 37 3.20 7.33 15.63
N LEU A 38 2.03 7.92 15.35
CA LEU A 38 1.16 7.44 14.29
C LEU A 38 1.72 7.81 12.91
N THR A 39 1.39 7.03 11.88
CA THR A 39 1.77 7.30 10.48
C THR A 39 1.38 8.72 10.05
N GLU A 40 0.25 9.25 10.53
CA GLU A 40 -0.21 10.61 10.21
C GLU A 40 0.73 11.68 10.79
N GLU A 41 1.07 11.57 12.07
CA GLU A 41 2.02 12.47 12.74
C GLU A 41 3.43 12.34 12.13
N PHE A 42 3.85 11.12 11.83
CA PHE A 42 5.12 10.84 11.16
C PHE A 42 5.17 11.51 9.77
N TYR A 43 4.07 11.46 9.01
CA TYR A 43 3.94 12.13 7.72
C TYR A 43 3.97 13.64 7.83
N ASP A 44 3.32 14.21 8.85
CA ASP A 44 3.31 15.66 9.08
C ASP A 44 4.73 16.18 9.35
N LEU A 45 5.45 15.52 10.27
CA LEU A 45 6.85 15.83 10.60
C LEU A 45 7.77 15.69 9.37
N TYR A 46 7.59 14.63 8.59
CA TYR A 46 8.29 14.44 7.32
C TYR A 46 8.04 15.59 6.35
N SER A 47 6.78 15.96 6.15
CA SER A 47 6.39 16.96 5.15
C SER A 47 6.96 18.36 5.44
N GLN A 48 7.34 18.60 6.70
CA GLN A 48 7.97 19.83 7.18
C GLN A 48 9.51 19.79 7.10
N GLY A 49 10.11 18.66 6.71
CA GLY A 49 11.56 18.48 6.70
C GLY A 49 12.18 18.37 8.10
N LEU A 50 11.38 17.99 9.11
CA LEU A 50 11.83 17.94 10.51
C LEU A 50 12.50 16.60 10.89
N LEU A 51 12.58 15.66 9.95
CA LEU A 51 13.16 14.32 10.15
C LEU A 51 14.59 14.18 9.61
N ASP A 52 15.30 15.30 9.42
CA ASP A 52 16.66 15.39 8.86
C ASP A 52 17.79 14.94 9.83
N ASP A 53 17.50 14.01 10.74
CA ASP A 53 18.52 13.40 11.61
C ASP A 53 19.12 12.15 10.94
N ASP A 54 20.45 12.02 10.94
CA ASP A 54 21.21 10.97 10.21
C ASP A 54 20.74 9.55 10.57
N ASP A 55 20.35 9.32 11.83
CA ASP A 55 19.88 8.02 12.32
C ASP A 55 18.42 7.71 11.94
N LEU A 56 17.60 8.73 11.66
CA LEU A 56 16.19 8.58 11.27
C LEU A 56 16.02 8.43 9.76
N ASN A 57 17.00 8.87 8.98
CA ASN A 57 16.90 9.01 7.53
C ASN A 57 16.62 7.69 6.80
N PHE A 58 17.29 6.60 7.17
CA PHE A 58 17.08 5.29 6.52
C PHE A 58 15.72 4.67 6.83
N ASP A 59 15.32 4.66 8.10
CA ASP A 59 14.00 4.17 8.52
C ASP A 59 12.87 5.03 7.93
N PHE A 60 13.12 6.33 7.82
CA PHE A 60 12.22 7.28 7.19
C PHE A 60 12.00 6.96 5.71
N VAL A 61 13.06 6.76 4.93
CA VAL A 61 12.98 6.44 3.49
C VAL A 61 12.20 5.14 3.27
N ASP A 62 12.47 4.12 4.08
CA ASP A 62 11.77 2.84 4.00
C ASP A 62 10.28 2.95 4.37
N TRP A 63 9.97 3.72 5.43
CA TRP A 63 8.60 4.03 5.81
C TRP A 63 7.87 4.78 4.68
N ALA A 64 8.49 5.79 4.09
CA ALA A 64 7.87 6.62 3.04
C ALA A 64 7.55 5.80 1.78
N GLY A 65 8.43 4.87 1.42
CA GLY A 65 8.18 3.90 0.35
C GLY A 65 6.98 3.00 0.65
N SER A 66 6.90 2.49 1.87
CA SER A 66 5.79 1.65 2.33
C SER A 66 4.47 2.41 2.35
N HIS A 67 4.46 3.62 2.91
CA HIS A 67 3.28 4.48 2.99
C HIS A 67 2.75 4.87 1.60
N LYS A 68 3.65 5.26 0.69
CA LYS A 68 3.28 5.55 -0.71
C LYS A 68 2.67 4.34 -1.42
N THR A 69 3.25 3.16 -1.20
CA THR A 69 2.73 1.90 -1.76
C THR A 69 1.32 1.62 -1.24
N ALA A 70 1.08 1.78 0.07
CA ALA A 70 -0.25 1.61 0.65
C ALA A 70 -1.29 2.58 0.04
N LEU A 71 -0.94 3.86 -0.12
CA LEU A 71 -1.82 4.86 -0.75
C LEU A 71 -2.15 4.50 -2.21
N GLU A 72 -1.17 4.02 -2.97
CA GLU A 72 -1.37 3.61 -4.36
C GLU A 72 -2.28 2.38 -4.47
N CYS A 73 -2.04 1.34 -3.65
CA CYS A 73 -2.90 0.16 -3.60
C CYS A 73 -4.33 0.53 -3.21
N GLN A 74 -4.53 1.40 -2.21
CA GLN A 74 -5.85 1.85 -1.79
C GLN A 74 -6.58 2.61 -2.91
N ARG A 75 -5.87 3.49 -3.62
CA ARG A 75 -6.41 4.21 -4.80
C ARG A 75 -6.85 3.24 -5.89
N GLU A 76 -6.02 2.25 -6.23
CA GLU A 76 -6.33 1.28 -7.28
C GLU A 76 -7.50 0.36 -6.88
N LEU A 77 -7.55 -0.11 -5.63
CA LEU A 77 -8.69 -0.87 -5.12
C LEU A 77 -9.97 -0.04 -5.17
N HIS A 78 -9.92 1.22 -4.75
CA HIS A 78 -11.08 2.10 -4.77
C HIS A 78 -11.62 2.30 -6.20
N LYS A 79 -10.74 2.39 -7.20
CA LYS A 79 -11.15 2.42 -8.61
C LYS A 79 -11.81 1.11 -9.03
N CYS A 80 -11.21 -0.04 -8.71
CA CYS A 80 -11.77 -1.36 -9.02
C CYS A 80 -13.17 -1.55 -8.38
N PHE A 81 -13.33 -1.09 -7.13
CA PHE A 81 -14.60 -1.17 -6.40
C PHE A 81 -15.64 -0.15 -6.88
N LYS A 82 -15.25 1.06 -7.30
CA LYS A 82 -16.19 2.03 -7.92
C LYS A 82 -16.79 1.50 -9.21
N GLN A 83 -16.06 0.63 -9.92
CA GLN A 83 -16.50 0.01 -11.17
C GLN A 83 -17.28 -1.30 -10.97
N SER A 84 -17.31 -1.84 -9.74
CA SER A 84 -18.06 -3.06 -9.40
C SER A 84 -19.41 -2.75 -8.77
N THR A 85 -20.45 -3.49 -9.14
CA THR A 85 -21.77 -3.41 -8.51
C THR A 85 -21.74 -3.94 -7.07
N PRO A 86 -22.66 -3.52 -6.17
CA PRO A 86 -22.75 -4.06 -4.81
C PRO A 86 -22.88 -5.59 -4.76
N ALA A 87 -23.60 -6.19 -5.71
CA ALA A 87 -23.77 -7.65 -5.81
C ALA A 87 -22.45 -8.38 -6.11
N GLU A 88 -21.62 -7.85 -7.01
CA GLU A 88 -20.29 -8.41 -7.33
C GLU A 88 -19.32 -8.29 -6.16
N LYS A 89 -19.42 -7.21 -5.36
CA LYS A 89 -18.61 -7.06 -4.13
C LYS A 89 -18.96 -8.12 -3.10
N VAL A 90 -20.25 -8.35 -2.87
CA VAL A 90 -20.74 -9.39 -1.95
C VAL A 90 -20.37 -10.79 -2.46
N ALA A 91 -20.44 -11.05 -3.76
CA ALA A 91 -20.00 -12.32 -4.33
C ALA A 91 -18.50 -12.58 -4.11
N LYS A 92 -17.65 -11.56 -4.31
CA LYS A 92 -16.20 -11.63 -4.05
C LYS A 92 -15.86 -11.80 -2.57
N LEU A 93 -16.63 -11.20 -1.67
CA LEU A 93 -16.50 -11.41 -0.22
C LEU A 93 -16.85 -12.84 0.17
N LYS A 94 -17.97 -13.36 -0.35
CA LYS A 94 -18.40 -14.75 -0.10
C LYS A 94 -17.43 -15.78 -0.64
N SER A 95 -16.82 -15.55 -1.81
CA SER A 95 -15.84 -16.49 -2.37
C SER A 95 -14.54 -16.56 -1.57
N HIS A 96 -14.11 -15.46 -0.94
CA HIS A 96 -12.91 -15.44 -0.10
C HIS A 96 -13.17 -15.90 1.35
N ALA A 97 -14.38 -15.69 1.87
CA ALA A 97 -14.75 -16.12 3.23
C ALA A 97 -14.98 -17.64 3.39
N VAL A 98 -15.09 -18.38 2.29
CA VAL A 98 -15.31 -19.85 2.31
C VAL A 98 -13.99 -20.64 2.33
N VAL A 99 -12.85 -19.97 2.18
CA VAL A 99 -11.51 -20.60 2.08
C VAL A 99 -10.63 -20.31 3.33
N ALA A 100 -11.15 -19.58 4.32
CA ALA A 100 -10.50 -19.31 5.60
C ALA A 100 -11.14 -20.14 6.72
#